data_AF-A0A7R9TMH0-F1
#
_entry.id   AF-A0A7R9TMH0-F1
#
_cell.length_a   1.000
_cell.length_b   1.000
_cell.length_c   1.000
_cell.angle_alpha   90.00
_cell.angle_beta   90.00
_cell.angle_gamma   90.00
#
_symmetry.space_group_name_H-M   'P 1'
#
loop_
_entity.id
_entity.type
_entity.pdbx_description
1 polymer ?
#
loop_
_entity_poly.entity_id
_entity_poly.type
_entity_poly.pdbx_seq_one_letter_code
_entity_poly.pdbx_strand_id
1 'polypeptide(L)'
;AELERAEVVFLEQRAELLEKNKADMDSLFERRNILEQNFMEHSVATAFKYGDELEKCRAADAAEYNVLKIRLETDVQNLQQHLEAMRATYQLNTEKLEYNYRVLVERDHENQSTIGQQRGKIRKRRESLIKLKEKYAEFDKKYQAENAKLAADYRRVTEQFKELQVKCRHFEITDRRKYEQVWAMNEAQVAGKVRRALAADKTIHEQQLGMVWHAPSDDVFKSPEELALAAAKKKLEAAASAAAAERAARGE
;
A
#
# COMPACT_ATOMS: atom_id res chain seq x y z
N ALA A 1 11.41 45.69 169.09
CA ALA A 1 12.71 45.89 168.43
C ALA A 1 13.15 44.67 167.61
N GLU A 2 13.13 43.43 168.12
CA GLU A 2 13.51 42.23 167.33
C GLU A 2 12.36 41.62 166.53
N LEU A 3 11.13 41.61 167.06
CA LEU A 3 9.95 41.03 166.38
C LEU A 3 9.56 41.81 165.10
N GLU A 4 9.60 43.14 165.16
CA GLU A 4 9.33 44.02 164.01
C GLU A 4 10.40 43.86 162.91
N ARG A 5 11.65 43.52 163.27
CA ARG A 5 12.69 43.22 162.28
C ARG A 5 12.46 41.88 161.60
N ALA A 6 12.01 40.85 162.33
CA ALA A 6 11.67 39.55 161.76
C ALA A 6 10.45 39.63 160.82
N GLU A 7 9.46 40.47 161.14
CA GLU A 7 8.27 40.69 160.31
C GLU A 7 8.60 41.46 159.02
N VAL A 8 9.49 42.47 159.10
CA VAL A 8 10.03 43.16 157.91
C VAL A 8 10.81 42.19 157.02
N VAL A 9 11.65 41.33 157.59
CA VAL A 9 12.41 40.31 156.84
C VAL A 9 11.48 39.26 156.19
N PHE A 10 10.40 38.83 156.85
CA PHE A 10 9.43 37.91 156.26
C PHE A 10 8.63 38.55 155.12
N LEU A 11 8.26 39.83 155.25
CA LEU A 11 7.60 40.58 154.19
C LEU A 11 8.53 40.81 153.00
N GLU A 12 9.82 41.06 153.24
CA GLU A 12 10.85 41.13 152.20
C GLU A 12 11.05 39.77 151.51
N GLN A 13 11.16 38.66 152.26
CA GLN A 13 11.29 37.32 151.69
C GLN A 13 10.06 36.91 150.87
N ARG A 14 8.85 37.29 151.32
CA ARG A 14 7.61 37.06 150.57
C ARG A 14 7.54 37.93 149.34
N ALA A 15 7.97 39.19 149.40
CA ALA A 15 8.07 40.07 148.25
C ALA A 15 9.07 39.51 147.23
N GLU A 16 10.26 39.08 147.67
CA GLU A 16 11.26 38.42 146.82
C GLU A 16 10.74 37.12 146.17
N LEU A 17 9.99 36.29 146.91
CA LEU A 17 9.39 35.07 146.36
C LEU A 17 8.30 35.36 145.34
N LEU A 18 7.45 36.35 145.61
CA LEU A 18 6.43 36.79 144.65
C LEU A 18 7.07 37.41 143.41
N GLU A 19 8.16 38.16 143.57
CA GLU A 19 8.90 38.78 142.49
C GLU A 19 9.63 37.74 141.64
N LYS A 20 10.23 36.72 142.27
CA LYS A 20 10.79 35.54 141.56
C LYS A 20 9.71 34.77 140.81
N ASN A 21 8.58 34.44 141.45
CA ASN A 21 7.49 33.73 140.78
C ASN A 21 6.89 34.54 139.62
N LYS A 22 6.81 35.86 139.77
CA LYS A 22 6.31 36.75 138.71
C LYS A 22 7.31 36.81 137.55
N ALA A 23 8.60 36.94 137.84
CA ALA A 23 9.66 36.87 136.83
C ALA A 23 9.71 35.51 136.11
N ASP A 24 9.52 34.40 136.83
CA ASP A 24 9.44 33.06 136.24
C ASP A 24 8.21 32.91 135.35
N MET A 25 7.04 33.38 135.79
CA MET A 25 5.80 33.40 134.99
C MET A 25 5.96 34.25 133.74
N ASP A 26 6.53 35.45 133.86
CA ASP A 26 6.81 36.33 132.73
C ASP A 26 7.79 35.66 131.75
N SER A 27 8.82 34.96 132.25
CA SER A 27 9.76 34.20 131.40
C SER A 27 9.10 33.04 130.65
N LEU A 28 8.15 32.34 131.29
CA LEU A 28 7.41 31.24 130.67
C LEU A 28 6.42 31.75 129.62
N PHE A 29 5.75 32.88 129.89
CA PHE A 29 4.89 33.54 128.90
C PHE A 29 5.69 34.07 127.71
N GLU A 30 6.85 34.67 127.95
CA GLU A 30 7.76 35.12 126.89
C GLU A 30 8.20 33.93 126.02
N ARG A 31 8.59 32.82 126.66
CA ARG A 31 9.01 31.59 125.96
C ARG A 31 7.86 30.96 125.17
N ARG A 32 6.64 30.99 125.70
CA ARG A 32 5.43 30.54 124.98
C ARG A 32 5.15 31.43 123.78
N ASN A 33 5.18 32.76 123.94
CA ASN A 33 4.99 33.71 122.86
C ASN A 33 6.00 33.49 121.73
N ILE A 34 7.28 33.31 122.06
CA ILE A 34 8.34 33.02 121.09
C ILE A 34 8.06 31.70 120.34
N LEU A 35 7.66 30.64 121.05
CA LEU A 35 7.34 29.34 120.43
C LEU A 35 6.09 29.42 119.55
N GLU A 36 5.03 30.08 120.00
CA GLU A 36 3.80 30.30 119.24
C GLU A 36 4.08 31.14 117.99
N GLN A 37 4.89 32.18 118.11
CA GLN A 37 5.28 33.02 116.98
C GLN A 37 6.14 32.25 115.97
N ASN A 38 7.13 31.49 116.42
CA ASN A 38 7.93 30.63 115.54
C ASN A 38 7.09 29.56 114.83
N PHE A 39 6.12 28.96 115.53
CA PHE A 39 5.21 27.98 114.93
C PHE A 39 4.30 28.63 113.88
N MET A 40 3.80 29.83 114.17
CA MET A 40 2.98 30.60 113.24
C MET A 40 3.79 30.99 112.00
N GLU A 41 5.01 31.50 112.18
CA GLU A 41 5.93 31.86 111.10
C GLU A 41 6.30 30.66 110.24
N HIS A 42 6.61 29.51 110.85
CA HIS A 42 6.91 28.27 110.12
C HIS A 42 5.69 27.77 109.32
N SER A 43 4.49 27.82 109.91
CA SER A 43 3.25 27.41 109.24
C SER A 43 2.93 28.30 108.06
N VAL A 44 3.06 29.62 108.21
CA VAL A 44 2.87 30.60 107.14
C VAL A 44 3.93 30.43 106.05
N ALA A 45 5.21 30.23 106.42
CA ALA A 45 6.28 30.00 105.46
C ALA A 45 6.08 28.70 104.66
N THR A 46 5.58 27.65 105.31
CA THR A 46 5.28 26.37 104.65
C THR A 46 4.08 26.51 103.70
N ALA A 47 3.02 27.22 104.12
CA ALA A 47 1.88 27.53 103.26
C ALA A 47 2.30 28.37 102.04
N PHE A 48 3.20 29.35 102.22
CA PHE A 48 3.77 30.14 101.13
C PHE A 48 4.57 29.27 100.15
N LYS A 49 5.42 28.37 100.66
CA LYS A 49 6.20 27.43 99.80
C LYS A 49 5.29 26.56 98.95
N TYR A 50 4.27 25.93 99.54
CA TYR A 50 3.33 25.12 98.77
C TYR A 50 2.51 25.95 97.79
N GLY A 51 2.16 27.19 98.12
CA GLY A 51 1.52 28.13 97.20
C GLY A 51 2.38 28.43 95.97
N ASP A 52 3.67 28.71 96.19
CA ASP A 52 4.65 28.97 95.12
C ASP A 52 4.91 27.72 94.26
N GLU A 53 5.01 26.53 94.87
CA GLU A 53 5.13 25.27 94.13
C GLU A 53 3.88 24.97 93.28
N LEU A 54 2.68 25.26 93.79
CA LEU A 54 1.43 25.13 93.04
C LEU A 54 1.37 26.09 91.86
N GLU A 55 1.77 27.36 92.03
CA GLU A 55 1.85 28.32 90.93
C GLU A 55 2.86 27.90 89.88
N LYS A 56 4.04 27.42 90.29
CA LYS A 56 5.06 26.90 89.37
C LYS A 56 4.56 25.71 88.57
N CYS A 57 3.90 24.73 89.21
CA CYS A 57 3.31 23.60 88.50
C CYS A 57 2.25 24.07 87.50
N ARG A 58 1.33 24.94 87.91
CA ARG A 58 0.30 25.49 87.01
C ARG A 58 0.89 26.24 85.82
N ALA A 59 1.95 27.02 86.04
CA ALA A 59 2.64 27.73 84.96
C ALA A 59 3.34 26.77 83.99
N ALA A 60 3.99 25.72 84.50
CA ALA A 60 4.60 24.67 83.68
C ALA A 60 3.56 23.90 82.86
N ASP A 61 2.49 23.43 83.50
CA ASP A 61 1.40 22.70 82.83
C ASP A 61 0.74 23.56 81.74
N ALA A 62 0.50 24.85 82.02
CA ALA A 62 -0.05 25.78 81.03
C ALA A 62 0.91 26.00 79.86
N ALA A 63 2.21 26.09 80.11
CA ALA A 63 3.22 26.22 79.07
C ALA A 63 3.30 24.95 78.21
N GLU A 64 3.34 23.77 78.82
CA GLU A 64 3.34 22.48 78.11
C GLU A 64 2.09 22.29 77.25
N TYR A 65 0.91 22.61 77.82
CA TYR A 65 -0.35 22.58 77.09
C TYR A 65 -0.32 23.52 75.88
N ASN A 66 0.16 24.76 76.04
CA ASN A 66 0.24 25.71 74.94
C ASN A 66 1.21 25.24 73.85
N VAL A 67 2.37 24.68 74.20
CA VAL A 67 3.32 24.12 73.23
C VAL A 67 2.70 22.95 72.47
N LEU A 68 2.04 22.03 73.18
CA LEU A 68 1.37 20.89 72.56
C LEU A 68 0.23 21.34 71.64
N LYS A 69 -0.57 22.30 72.09
CA LYS A 69 -1.66 22.89 71.31
C LYS A 69 -1.13 23.51 70.01
N ILE A 70 -0.09 24.35 70.08
CA ILE A 70 0.53 24.96 68.89
C ILE A 70 1.04 23.90 67.93
N ARG A 71 1.71 22.85 68.44
CA ARG A 71 2.20 21.75 67.61
C ARG A 71 1.05 21.03 66.89
N LEU A 72 0.00 20.66 67.61
CA LEU A 72 -1.15 19.96 67.03
C LEU A 72 -1.91 20.84 66.03
N GLU A 73 -2.09 22.13 66.32
CA GLU A 73 -2.70 23.08 65.38
C GLU A 73 -1.84 23.23 64.11
N THR A 74 -0.52 23.25 64.25
CA THR A 74 0.42 23.28 63.11
C THR A 74 0.34 22.00 62.28
N ASP A 75 0.28 20.84 62.92
CA ASP A 75 0.14 19.55 62.23
C ASP A 75 -1.19 19.45 61.48
N VAL A 76 -2.28 19.92 62.09
CA VAL A 76 -3.59 20.01 61.43
C VAL A 76 -3.54 20.91 60.20
N GLN A 77 -2.91 22.09 60.30
CA GLN A 77 -2.74 23.00 59.16
C GLN A 77 -1.92 22.37 58.04
N ASN A 78 -0.80 21.70 58.36
CA ASN A 78 0.04 21.01 57.38
C ASN A 78 -0.73 19.90 56.66
N LEU A 79 -1.49 19.09 57.39
CA LEU A 79 -2.30 18.02 56.82
C LEU A 79 -3.41 18.57 55.90
N GLN A 80 -4.05 19.67 56.28
CA GLN A 80 -5.04 20.35 55.45
C GLN A 80 -4.41 20.86 54.14
N GLN A 81 -3.25 21.51 54.23
CA GLN A 81 -2.54 22.01 53.04
C GLN A 81 -2.11 20.88 52.10
N HIS A 82 -1.61 19.77 52.64
CA HIS A 82 -1.27 18.58 51.85
C HIS A 82 -2.50 17.99 51.16
N LEU A 83 -3.63 17.92 51.85
CA LEU A 83 -4.87 17.39 51.30
C LEU A 83 -5.43 18.29 50.17
N GLU A 84 -5.36 19.61 50.33
CA GLU A 84 -5.72 20.56 49.28
C GLU A 84 -4.80 20.47 48.06
N ALA A 85 -3.47 20.38 48.26
CA ALA A 85 -2.51 20.21 47.18
C ALA A 85 -2.73 18.89 46.41
N MET A 86 -3.03 17.81 47.13
CA MET A 86 -3.34 16.51 46.54
C MET A 86 -4.65 16.56 45.74
N ARG A 87 -5.70 17.22 46.25
CA ARG A 87 -6.96 17.44 45.53
C ARG A 87 -6.74 18.22 44.23
N ALA A 88 -5.98 19.32 44.28
CA ALA A 88 -5.67 20.11 43.09
C ALA A 88 -4.90 19.29 42.04
N THR A 89 -3.95 18.46 42.49
CA THR A 89 -3.17 17.58 41.60
C THR A 89 -4.05 16.54 40.94
N TYR A 90 -4.96 15.90 41.69
CA TYR A 90 -5.88 14.93 41.13
C TYR A 90 -6.88 15.55 40.17
N GLN A 91 -7.42 16.72 40.49
CA GLN A 91 -8.32 17.42 39.59
C GLN A 91 -7.64 17.71 38.24
N LEU A 92 -6.42 18.25 38.27
CA LEU A 92 -5.64 18.50 37.06
C LEU A 92 -5.33 17.20 36.28
N ASN A 93 -5.03 16.10 36.98
CA ASN A 93 -4.77 14.81 36.34
C ASN A 93 -6.03 14.26 35.64
N THR A 94 -7.18 14.34 36.31
CA THR A 94 -8.48 13.96 35.75
C THR A 94 -8.78 14.76 34.48
N GLU A 95 -8.62 16.08 34.50
CA GLU A 95 -8.83 16.93 33.32
C GLU A 95 -7.87 16.58 32.17
N LYS A 96 -6.59 16.30 32.49
CA LYS A 96 -5.60 15.83 31.49
C LYS A 96 -6.01 14.48 30.88
N LEU A 97 -6.50 13.55 31.70
CA LEU A 97 -6.93 12.24 31.24
C LEU A 97 -8.18 12.35 30.36
N GLU A 98 -9.15 13.17 30.75
CA GLU A 98 -10.35 13.46 29.96
C GLU A 98 -10.01 14.13 28.62
N TYR A 99 -9.05 15.05 28.61
CA TYR A 99 -8.55 15.65 27.38
C TYR A 99 -7.90 14.58 26.48
N ASN A 100 -6.97 13.79 27.01
CA ASN A 100 -6.32 12.72 26.26
C ASN A 100 -7.33 11.73 25.68
N TYR A 101 -8.33 11.35 26.47
CA TYR A 101 -9.41 10.47 26.03
C TYR A 101 -10.20 11.08 24.87
N ARG A 102 -10.59 12.35 24.96
CA ARG A 102 -11.29 13.05 23.87
C ARG A 102 -10.46 13.08 22.58
N VAL A 103 -9.17 13.39 22.68
CA VAL A 103 -8.25 13.39 21.53
C VAL A 103 -8.14 12.00 20.90
N LEU A 104 -8.05 10.95 21.72
CA LEU A 104 -8.02 9.56 21.25
C LEU A 104 -9.31 9.18 20.52
N VAL A 105 -10.47 9.58 21.03
CA VAL A 105 -11.78 9.32 20.40
C VAL A 105 -11.91 10.04 19.07
N GLU A 106 -11.54 11.33 19.00
CA GLU A 106 -11.54 12.09 17.74
C GLU A 106 -10.60 11.47 16.70
N ARG A 107 -9.38 11.10 17.11
CA ARG A 107 -8.44 10.41 16.22
C ARG A 107 -8.99 9.07 15.73
N ASP A 108 -9.68 8.32 16.58
CA ASP A 108 -10.31 7.06 16.15
C ASP A 108 -11.41 7.32 15.13
N HIS A 109 -12.24 8.34 15.34
CA HIS A 109 -13.27 8.76 14.38
C HIS A 109 -12.68 9.17 13.03
N GLU A 110 -11.63 10.01 13.02
CA GLU A 110 -10.90 10.40 11.81
C GLU A 110 -10.26 9.20 11.10
N ASN A 111 -9.66 8.29 11.86
CA ASN A 111 -9.10 7.04 11.33
C ASN A 111 -10.17 6.16 10.70
N GLN A 112 -11.31 5.96 11.37
CA GLN A 112 -12.44 5.20 10.84
C GLN A 112 -12.97 5.81 9.53
N SER A 113 -13.10 7.14 9.48
CA SER A 113 -13.48 7.87 8.26
C SER A 113 -12.47 7.63 7.14
N THR A 114 -11.17 7.75 7.43
CA THR A 114 -10.08 7.52 6.47
C THR A 114 -10.08 6.08 5.96
N ILE A 115 -10.24 5.09 6.84
CA ILE A 115 -10.37 3.67 6.48
C ILE A 115 -11.57 3.46 5.56
N GLY A 116 -12.72 4.08 5.87
CA GLY A 116 -13.92 4.04 5.03
C GLY A 116 -13.65 4.57 3.62
N GLN A 117 -13.00 5.73 3.51
CA GLN A 117 -12.62 6.32 2.22
C GLN A 117 -11.66 5.41 1.43
N GLN A 118 -10.64 4.85 2.08
CA GLN A 118 -9.67 3.97 1.43
C GLN A 118 -10.31 2.64 0.99
N ARG A 119 -11.18 2.04 1.80
CA ARG A 119 -11.97 0.87 1.41
C ARG A 119 -12.83 1.15 0.18
N GLY A 120 -13.46 2.33 0.13
CA GLY A 120 -14.22 2.79 -1.04
C GLY A 120 -13.34 2.89 -2.30
N LYS A 121 -12.13 3.47 -2.19
CA LYS A 121 -11.16 3.55 -3.30
C LYS A 121 -10.71 2.16 -3.77
N ILE A 122 -10.40 1.25 -2.84
CA ILE A 122 -10.02 -0.14 -3.15
C ILE A 122 -11.16 -0.83 -3.90
N ARG A 123 -12.41 -0.69 -3.45
CA ARG A 123 -13.58 -1.27 -4.11
C ARG A 123 -13.72 -0.78 -5.54
N LYS A 124 -13.68 0.53 -5.77
CA LYS A 124 -13.76 1.12 -7.12
C LYS A 124 -12.65 0.61 -8.04
N ARG A 125 -11.41 0.54 -7.55
CA ARG A 125 -10.28 -0.01 -8.32
C ARG A 125 -10.47 -1.48 -8.67
N ARG A 126 -10.96 -2.29 -7.73
CA ARG A 126 -11.29 -3.70 -7.98
C ARG A 126 -12.39 -3.86 -9.02
N GLU A 127 -13.46 -3.07 -8.94
CA GLU A 127 -14.53 -3.07 -9.94
C GLU A 127 -14.01 -2.70 -11.34
N SER A 128 -13.17 -1.67 -11.45
CA SER A 128 -12.52 -1.31 -12.72
C SER A 128 -11.61 -2.43 -13.25
N LEU A 129 -10.86 -3.10 -12.37
CA LEU A 129 -9.99 -4.21 -12.74
C LEU A 129 -10.79 -5.40 -13.27
N ILE A 130 -11.90 -5.76 -12.62
CA ILE A 130 -12.79 -6.84 -13.06
C ILE A 130 -13.35 -6.53 -14.45
N LYS A 131 -13.91 -5.33 -14.63
CA LYS A 131 -14.45 -4.89 -15.93
C LYS A 131 -13.39 -4.92 -17.03
N LEU A 132 -12.15 -4.52 -16.73
CA LEU A 132 -11.08 -4.53 -17.71
C LEU A 132 -10.65 -5.95 -18.08
N LYS A 133 -10.60 -6.86 -17.10
CA LYS A 133 -10.32 -8.28 -17.33
C LYS A 133 -11.40 -8.94 -18.19
N GLU A 134 -12.67 -8.66 -17.92
CA GLU A 134 -13.80 -9.16 -18.72
C GLU A 134 -13.69 -8.67 -20.17
N LYS A 135 -13.51 -7.36 -20.38
CA LYS A 135 -13.31 -6.78 -21.72
C LYS A 135 -12.11 -7.38 -22.45
N TYR A 136 -11.00 -7.60 -21.74
CA TYR A 136 -9.82 -8.22 -22.35
C TYR A 136 -10.11 -9.66 -22.78
N ALA A 137 -10.79 -10.45 -21.94
CA ALA A 137 -11.18 -11.82 -22.29
C ALA A 137 -12.17 -11.87 -23.47
N GLU A 138 -13.09 -10.91 -23.56
CA GLU A 138 -13.98 -10.75 -24.72
C GLU A 138 -13.21 -10.43 -26.00
N PHE A 139 -12.29 -9.46 -25.94
CA PHE A 139 -11.45 -9.09 -27.08
C PHE A 139 -10.53 -10.23 -27.51
N ASP A 140 -9.89 -10.92 -26.58
CA ASP A 140 -9.03 -12.06 -26.90
C ASP A 140 -9.82 -13.16 -27.64
N LYS A 141 -11.00 -13.53 -27.13
CA LYS A 141 -11.88 -14.49 -27.83
C LYS A 141 -12.29 -14.00 -29.22
N LYS A 142 -12.65 -12.72 -29.36
CA LYS A 142 -13.05 -12.13 -30.64
C LYS A 142 -11.89 -12.18 -31.65
N TYR A 143 -10.71 -11.72 -31.26
CA TYR A 143 -9.55 -11.71 -32.15
C TYR A 143 -9.04 -13.11 -32.49
N GLN A 144 -9.10 -14.06 -31.56
CA GLN A 144 -8.80 -15.46 -31.85
C GLN A 144 -9.76 -16.03 -32.91
N ALA A 145 -11.06 -15.76 -32.79
CA ALA A 145 -12.06 -16.19 -33.77
C ALA A 145 -11.87 -15.51 -35.14
N GLU A 146 -11.64 -14.19 -35.16
CA GLU A 146 -11.38 -13.44 -36.39
C GLU A 146 -10.10 -13.92 -37.09
N ASN A 147 -9.02 -14.14 -36.34
CA ASN A 147 -7.76 -14.64 -36.90
C ASN A 147 -7.91 -16.06 -37.45
N ALA A 148 -8.61 -16.95 -36.74
CA ALA A 148 -8.91 -18.30 -37.22
C ALA A 148 -9.73 -18.29 -38.52
N LYS A 149 -10.74 -17.41 -38.59
CA LYS A 149 -11.55 -17.21 -39.81
C LYS A 149 -10.69 -16.69 -40.96
N LEU A 150 -9.90 -15.65 -40.73
CA LEU A 150 -9.05 -15.05 -41.75
C LEU A 150 -8.00 -16.02 -42.28
N ALA A 151 -7.41 -16.84 -41.40
CA ALA A 151 -6.49 -17.90 -41.78
C ALA A 151 -7.16 -19.01 -42.60
N ALA A 152 -8.42 -19.36 -42.30
CA ALA A 152 -9.19 -20.31 -43.10
C ALA A 152 -9.53 -19.73 -44.49
N ASP A 153 -9.98 -18.49 -44.55
CA ASP A 153 -10.28 -17.79 -45.80
C ASP A 153 -9.04 -17.62 -46.67
N TYR A 154 -7.90 -17.24 -46.08
CA TYR A 154 -6.62 -17.15 -46.79
C TYR A 154 -6.21 -18.50 -47.41
N ARG A 155 -6.30 -19.59 -46.64
CA ARG A 155 -6.00 -20.93 -47.15
C ARG A 155 -6.91 -21.30 -48.31
N ARG A 156 -8.21 -21.09 -48.18
CA ARG A 156 -9.21 -21.36 -49.22
C ARG A 156 -8.92 -20.58 -50.50
N VAL A 157 -8.70 -19.27 -50.39
CA VAL A 157 -8.40 -18.42 -51.56
C VAL A 157 -7.10 -18.84 -52.24
N THR A 158 -6.08 -19.19 -51.44
CA THR A 158 -4.80 -19.67 -51.97
C THR A 158 -4.95 -20.99 -52.73
N GLU A 159 -5.78 -21.91 -52.23
CA GLU A 159 -6.06 -23.18 -52.89
C GLU A 159 -6.86 -22.97 -54.18
N GLN A 160 -7.92 -22.16 -54.15
CA GLN A 160 -8.68 -21.77 -55.34
C GLN A 160 -7.80 -21.12 -56.40
N PHE A 161 -6.84 -20.27 -55.99
CA PHE A 161 -5.90 -19.66 -56.91
C PHE A 161 -4.97 -20.68 -57.57
N LYS A 162 -4.45 -21.65 -56.80
CA LYS A 162 -3.63 -22.75 -57.35
C LYS A 162 -4.43 -23.61 -58.32
N GLU A 163 -5.66 -23.98 -57.98
CA GLU A 163 -6.54 -24.72 -58.88
C GLU A 163 -6.81 -23.95 -60.17
N LEU A 164 -7.05 -22.64 -60.07
CA LEU A 164 -7.27 -21.78 -61.22
C LEU A 164 -6.04 -21.76 -62.14
N GLN A 165 -4.83 -21.64 -61.59
CA GLN A 165 -3.60 -21.72 -62.38
C GLN A 165 -3.46 -23.04 -63.14
N VAL A 166 -3.74 -24.17 -62.47
CA VAL A 166 -3.72 -25.50 -63.10
C VAL A 166 -4.75 -25.60 -64.22
N LYS A 167 -5.97 -25.11 -63.98
CA LYS A 167 -7.05 -25.09 -64.99
C LYS A 167 -6.68 -24.22 -66.18
N CYS A 168 -6.14 -23.01 -65.98
CA CYS A 168 -5.70 -22.13 -67.06
C CYS A 168 -4.66 -22.83 -67.96
N ARG A 169 -3.63 -23.44 -67.37
CA ARG A 169 -2.62 -24.19 -68.13
C ARG A 169 -3.23 -25.36 -68.91
N HIS A 170 -4.18 -26.08 -68.32
CA HIS A 170 -4.87 -27.18 -68.99
C HIS A 170 -5.73 -26.69 -70.17
N PHE A 171 -6.44 -25.57 -69.99
CA PHE A 171 -7.22 -24.95 -71.06
C PHE A 171 -6.34 -24.48 -72.20
N GLU A 172 -5.23 -23.79 -71.93
CA GLU A 172 -4.28 -23.37 -72.97
C GLU A 172 -3.76 -24.54 -73.83
N ILE A 173 -3.41 -25.66 -73.19
CA ILE A 173 -2.94 -26.86 -73.90
C ILE A 173 -4.08 -27.49 -74.72
N THR A 174 -5.26 -27.63 -74.12
CA THR A 174 -6.42 -28.26 -74.76
C THR A 174 -6.94 -27.44 -75.93
N ASP A 175 -7.03 -26.12 -75.76
CA ASP A 175 -7.50 -25.20 -76.80
C ASP A 175 -6.50 -25.12 -77.94
N ARG A 176 -5.19 -25.08 -77.68
CA ARG A 176 -4.16 -25.17 -78.72
C ARG A 176 -4.30 -26.47 -79.51
N ARG A 177 -4.42 -27.61 -78.82
CA ARG A 177 -4.60 -28.91 -79.48
C ARG A 177 -5.87 -28.96 -80.32
N LYS A 178 -7.00 -28.47 -79.79
CA LYS A 178 -8.27 -28.41 -80.55
C LYS A 178 -8.15 -27.52 -81.77
N TYR A 179 -7.49 -26.37 -81.63
CA TYR A 179 -7.22 -25.46 -82.74
C TYR A 179 -6.39 -26.15 -83.83
N GLU A 180 -5.28 -26.78 -83.47
CA GLU A 180 -4.42 -27.54 -84.40
C GLU A 180 -5.20 -28.67 -85.12
N GLN A 181 -6.04 -29.41 -84.39
CA GLN A 181 -6.87 -30.47 -84.97
C GLN A 181 -7.89 -29.94 -85.98
N VAL A 182 -8.60 -28.86 -85.64
CA VAL A 182 -9.57 -28.23 -86.53
C VAL A 182 -8.86 -27.61 -87.74
N TRP A 183 -7.70 -27.00 -87.53
CA TRP A 183 -6.87 -26.45 -88.59
C TRP A 183 -6.45 -27.53 -89.58
N ALA A 184 -5.85 -28.63 -89.11
CA ALA A 184 -5.43 -29.75 -89.95
C ALA A 184 -6.61 -30.39 -90.71
N MET A 185 -7.78 -30.51 -90.07
CA MET A 185 -8.99 -30.99 -90.73
C MET A 185 -9.41 -30.05 -91.88
N ASN A 186 -9.45 -28.75 -91.64
CA ASN A 186 -9.82 -27.76 -92.65
C ASN A 186 -8.79 -27.70 -93.78
N GLU A 187 -7.50 -27.75 -93.46
CA GLU A 187 -6.41 -27.83 -94.43
C GLU A 187 -6.55 -29.06 -95.33
N ALA A 188 -6.82 -30.24 -94.75
CA ALA A 188 -7.07 -31.46 -95.50
C ALA A 188 -8.31 -31.36 -96.41
N GLN A 189 -9.40 -30.72 -95.93
CA GLN A 189 -10.60 -30.49 -96.74
C GLN A 189 -10.35 -29.54 -97.92
N VAL A 190 -9.64 -28.43 -97.68
CA VAL A 190 -9.26 -27.47 -98.73
C VAL A 190 -8.32 -28.13 -99.72
N ALA A 191 -7.29 -28.85 -99.26
CA ALA A 191 -6.40 -29.61 -100.11
C ALA A 191 -7.16 -30.61 -101.00
N GLY A 192 -8.15 -31.33 -100.43
CA GLY A 192 -9.03 -32.22 -101.19
C GLY A 192 -9.87 -31.49 -102.25
N LYS A 193 -10.38 -30.28 -101.96
CA LYS A 193 -11.09 -29.45 -102.95
C LYS A 193 -10.15 -28.96 -104.06
N VAL A 194 -8.94 -28.50 -103.72
CA VAL A 194 -7.94 -28.03 -104.69
C VAL A 194 -7.49 -29.17 -105.60
N ARG A 195 -7.22 -30.38 -105.07
CA ARG A 195 -6.90 -31.55 -105.89
C ARG A 195 -8.00 -31.87 -106.90
N ARG A 196 -9.28 -31.78 -106.51
CA ARG A 196 -10.41 -31.96 -107.44
C ARG A 196 -10.45 -30.87 -108.51
N ALA A 197 -10.20 -29.61 -108.14
CA ALA A 197 -10.13 -28.51 -109.09
C ALA A 197 -8.97 -28.70 -110.09
N LEU A 198 -7.79 -29.11 -109.64
CA LEU A 198 -6.65 -29.42 -110.51
C LEU A 198 -6.91 -30.62 -111.42
N ALA A 199 -7.61 -31.65 -110.94
CA ALA A 199 -8.01 -32.78 -111.78
C ALA A 199 -9.01 -32.36 -112.88
N ALA A 200 -9.98 -31.49 -112.55
CA ALA A 200 -10.88 -30.91 -113.53
C ALA A 200 -10.13 -30.03 -114.54
N ASP A 201 -9.20 -29.19 -114.06
CA ASP A 201 -8.36 -28.32 -114.89
C ASP A 201 -7.49 -29.11 -115.88
N LYS A 202 -6.84 -30.19 -115.41
CA LYS A 202 -6.10 -31.13 -116.25
C LYS A 202 -6.99 -31.74 -117.34
N THR A 203 -8.19 -32.18 -116.96
CA THR A 203 -9.15 -32.79 -117.90
C THR A 203 -9.58 -31.80 -118.98
N ILE A 204 -9.84 -30.54 -118.62
CA ILE A 204 -10.22 -29.48 -119.57
C ILE A 204 -9.05 -29.16 -120.53
N HIS A 205 -7.84 -28.97 -119.99
CA HIS A 205 -6.66 -28.66 -120.79
C HIS A 205 -6.31 -29.76 -121.79
N GLU A 206 -6.29 -31.01 -121.35
CA GLU A 206 -5.90 -32.15 -122.20
C GLU A 206 -7.03 -32.56 -123.16
N GLN A 207 -8.29 -32.64 -122.70
CA GLN A 207 -9.38 -33.21 -123.52
C GLN A 207 -10.13 -32.17 -124.37
N GLN A 208 -10.33 -30.94 -123.87
CA GLN A 208 -11.16 -29.94 -124.55
C GLN A 208 -10.33 -28.93 -125.36
N LEU A 209 -9.11 -28.62 -124.91
CA LEU A 209 -8.25 -27.58 -125.51
C LEU A 209 -7.07 -28.15 -126.31
N GLY A 210 -6.74 -29.44 -126.15
CA GLY A 210 -5.63 -30.10 -126.84
C GLY A 210 -4.24 -29.59 -126.45
N MET A 211 -4.11 -28.99 -125.27
CA MET A 211 -2.85 -28.44 -124.76
C MET A 211 -2.23 -29.37 -123.71
N VAL A 212 -0.90 -29.36 -123.58
CA VAL A 212 -0.20 -30.12 -122.54
C VAL A 212 -0.39 -29.41 -121.19
N TRP A 213 -0.93 -30.14 -120.21
CA TRP A 213 -1.12 -29.62 -118.86
C TRP A 213 0.16 -29.76 -118.01
N HIS A 214 0.52 -28.70 -117.30
CA HIS A 214 1.63 -28.69 -116.34
C HIS A 214 1.10 -28.54 -114.92
N ALA A 215 1.43 -29.49 -114.05
CA ALA A 215 1.02 -29.45 -112.66
C ALA A 215 1.64 -28.25 -111.92
N PRO A 216 0.85 -27.49 -111.14
CA PRO A 216 1.40 -26.52 -110.20
C PRO A 216 2.27 -27.20 -109.13
N SER A 217 3.23 -26.48 -108.55
CA SER A 217 4.10 -27.03 -107.48
C SER A 217 3.28 -27.51 -106.27
N ASP A 218 3.63 -28.67 -105.74
CA ASP A 218 3.05 -29.23 -104.49
C ASP A 218 3.31 -28.34 -103.26
N ASP A 219 4.13 -27.30 -103.39
CA ASP A 219 4.35 -26.28 -102.36
C ASP A 219 3.05 -25.57 -101.94
N VAL A 220 2.01 -25.59 -102.78
CA VAL A 220 0.68 -25.03 -102.46
C VAL A 220 -0.03 -25.79 -101.32
N PHE A 221 0.37 -27.04 -101.05
CA PHE A 221 -0.24 -27.89 -100.02
C PHE A 221 0.56 -27.98 -98.72
N LYS A 222 1.68 -27.26 -98.61
CA LYS A 222 2.51 -27.24 -97.40
C LYS A 222 2.09 -26.09 -96.50
N SER A 223 2.07 -26.33 -95.20
CA SER A 223 1.83 -25.27 -94.21
C SER A 223 2.90 -24.17 -94.35
N PRO A 224 2.59 -22.88 -94.08
CA PRO A 224 3.58 -21.80 -94.08
C PRO A 224 4.81 -22.10 -93.21
N GLU A 225 4.64 -22.83 -92.11
CA GLU A 225 5.76 -23.29 -91.27
C GLU A 225 6.62 -24.35 -91.97
N GLU A 226 5.99 -25.29 -92.67
CA GLU A 226 6.70 -26.33 -93.44
C GLU A 226 7.44 -25.75 -94.65
N LEU A 227 6.86 -24.72 -95.28
CA LEU A 227 7.51 -23.95 -96.34
C LEU A 227 8.72 -23.17 -95.81
N ALA A 228 8.59 -22.55 -94.63
CA ALA A 228 9.70 -21.87 -93.98
C ALA A 228 10.83 -22.84 -93.60
N LEU A 229 10.48 -24.03 -93.10
CA LEU A 229 11.44 -25.08 -92.74
C LEU A 229 12.12 -25.69 -93.98
N ALA A 230 11.38 -25.89 -95.07
CA ALA A 230 11.92 -26.36 -96.34
C ALA A 230 12.83 -25.32 -97.00
N ALA A 231 12.48 -24.04 -96.93
CA ALA A 231 13.31 -22.93 -97.41
C ALA A 231 14.59 -22.80 -96.57
N ALA A 232 14.51 -22.97 -95.24
CA ALA A 232 15.66 -22.99 -94.36
C ALA A 232 16.60 -24.17 -94.67
N LYS A 233 16.06 -25.38 -94.86
CA LYS A 233 16.83 -26.57 -95.28
C LYS A 233 17.53 -26.36 -96.62
N LYS A 234 16.82 -25.84 -97.64
CA LYS A 234 17.41 -25.52 -98.94
C LYS A 234 18.56 -24.50 -98.84
N LYS A 235 18.43 -23.46 -98.00
CA LYS A 235 19.53 -22.51 -97.77
C LYS A 235 20.74 -23.17 -97.11
N LEU A 236 20.51 -24.10 -96.20
CA LEU A 236 21.56 -24.81 -95.47
C LEU A 236 22.29 -25.81 -96.36
N GLU A 237 21.56 -26.53 -97.23
CA GLU A 237 22.12 -27.41 -98.26
C GLU A 237 22.89 -26.64 -99.34
N ALA A 238 22.37 -25.49 -99.79
CA ALA A 238 23.08 -24.62 -100.73
C ALA A 238 24.37 -24.05 -100.13
N ALA A 239 24.36 -23.69 -98.84
CA ALA A 239 25.56 -23.28 -98.11
C ALA A 239 26.55 -24.44 -97.96
N ALA A 240 26.08 -25.66 -97.69
CA ALA A 240 26.93 -26.85 -97.61
C ALA A 240 27.55 -27.23 -98.96
N SER A 241 26.78 -27.14 -100.06
CA SER A 241 27.31 -27.37 -101.42
C SER A 241 28.27 -26.28 -101.85
N ALA A 242 28.03 -25.01 -101.48
CA ALA A 242 28.96 -23.92 -101.73
C ALA A 242 30.26 -24.10 -100.94
N ALA A 243 30.19 -24.50 -99.67
CA ALA A 243 31.37 -24.82 -98.86
C ALA A 243 32.13 -26.05 -99.38
N ALA A 244 31.43 -27.06 -99.90
CA ALA A 244 32.05 -28.22 -100.56
C ALA A 244 32.74 -27.84 -101.88
N ALA A 245 32.13 -26.96 -102.68
CA ALA A 245 32.73 -26.40 -103.89
C ALA A 245 33.92 -25.50 -103.57
N GLU A 246 33.88 -24.73 -102.47
CA GLU A 246 35.01 -23.92 -102.00
C GLU A 246 36.17 -24.79 -101.50
N ARG A 247 35.89 -25.91 -100.82
CA ARG A 247 36.92 -26.91 -100.44
C ARG A 247 37.53 -27.56 -101.67
N ALA A 248 36.73 -27.98 -102.64
CA ALA A 248 37.21 -28.54 -103.90
C ALA A 248 38.04 -27.54 -104.73
N ALA A 249 37.71 -26.25 -104.66
CA ALA A 249 38.47 -25.18 -105.32
C ALA A 249 39.77 -24.79 -104.58
N ARG A 250 39.88 -25.09 -103.27
CA ARG A 250 41.08 -24.83 -102.45
C ARG A 250 42.10 -25.98 -102.46
N GLY A 251 41.83 -27.09 -103.15
CA GLY A 251 42.82 -28.14 -103.40
C GLY A 251 43.30 -28.88 -102.13
N GLU A 252 42.36 -29.27 -101.27
CA GLU A 252 42.54 -30.37 -100.30
C GLU A 252 41.63 -31.55 -100.67
#